data_AF-A0A920QSJ3-F1
#
_entry.id   AF-A0A920QSJ3-F1
#
_cell.length_a   1.000
_cell.length_b   1.000
_cell.length_c   1.000
_cell.angle_alpha   90.00
_cell.angle_beta   90.00
_cell.angle_gamma   90.00
#
_symmetry.space_group_name_H-M   'P 1'
#
loop_
_entity.id
_entity.type
_entity.pdbx_description
1 polymer ?
#
loop_
_entity_poly.entity_id
_entity_poly.type
_entity_poly.pdbx_seq_one_letter_code
_entity_poly.pdbx_strand_id
1 'polypeptide(L)'
;MFSLGLEFNLRKLRRVAATALVAAPLAILLMVFAGYQVGQLRGWTPVSSLFLGAIISIASTSVIVKVLREMKRDREPFPGLIYGILIVEDLLVGFMIVLLPGIASTGDLGVQSMLVSTGKLLVFLVSVLVVGLLVVPRLLNFVARFESNERLLVAVLGLCFGTALVAAKLGFSVALGAFLVGAVMAESAQSRRIESLVEPVRDLFTAVFSWQSGCWSTRRCYGSTSYRSPAFRW
;
A
#
# COMPACT_ATOMS: atom_id res chain seq x y z
N MET A 1 -1.96 -2.15 6.55
CA MET A 1 -2.32 -0.87 5.89
C MET A 1 -3.47 -0.16 6.60
N PHE A 2 -4.63 -0.79 6.79
CA PHE A 2 -5.76 -0.16 7.51
C PHE A 2 -5.42 0.35 8.93
N SER A 3 -4.83 -0.50 9.78
CA SER A 3 -4.40 -0.10 11.13
C SER A 3 -3.34 1.01 11.13
N LEU A 4 -2.51 1.10 10.08
CA LEU A 4 -1.59 2.24 9.94
C LEU A 4 -2.38 3.51 9.65
N GLY A 5 -3.39 3.45 8.78
CA GLY A 5 -4.30 4.58 8.55
C GLY A 5 -4.92 5.09 9.85
N LEU A 6 -5.38 4.18 10.73
CA LEU A 6 -5.97 4.54 12.03
C LEU A 6 -5.00 5.28 12.97
N GLU A 7 -3.73 4.90 12.96
CA GLU A 7 -2.67 5.55 13.75
C GLU A 7 -2.34 6.97 13.22
N PHE A 8 -2.71 7.30 11.98
CA PHE A 8 -2.41 8.57 11.32
C PHE A 8 -3.58 9.55 11.28
N ASN A 9 -3.37 10.74 11.85
CA ASN A 9 -4.26 11.88 11.66
C ASN A 9 -4.10 12.44 10.22
N LEU A 10 -5.21 12.53 9.47
CA LEU A 10 -5.30 13.12 8.13
C LEU A 10 -4.65 14.51 8.02
N ARG A 11 -4.70 15.31 9.09
CA ARG A 11 -4.03 16.63 9.15
C ARG A 11 -2.51 16.53 9.07
N LYS A 12 -1.91 15.50 9.69
CA LYS A 12 -0.46 15.25 9.59
C LYS A 12 -0.12 14.82 8.18
N LEU A 13 -0.90 13.92 7.58
CA LEU A 13 -0.69 13.46 6.21
C LEU A 13 -0.70 14.64 5.22
N ARG A 14 -1.66 15.56 5.32
CA ARG A 14 -1.74 16.74 4.43
C ARG A 14 -0.52 17.66 4.54
N ARG A 15 0.09 17.76 5.73
CA ARG A 15 1.30 18.58 5.93
C ARG A 15 2.53 17.96 5.27
N VAL A 16 2.64 16.63 5.25
CA VAL A 16 3.77 15.91 4.64
C VAL A 16 3.49 15.45 3.20
N ALA A 17 2.26 15.55 2.73
CA ALA A 17 1.86 15.18 1.37
C ALA A 17 2.67 15.95 0.31
N ALA A 18 2.94 17.25 0.52
CA ALA A 18 3.73 18.05 -0.41
C ALA A 18 5.17 17.52 -0.53
N THR A 19 5.80 17.17 0.59
CA THR A 19 7.15 16.59 0.61
C THR A 19 7.16 15.19 0.00
N ALA A 20 6.15 14.37 0.30
CA ALA A 20 6.00 13.02 -0.26
C ALA A 20 5.79 13.04 -1.79
N LEU A 21 5.06 14.03 -2.30
CA LEU A 21 4.80 14.20 -3.73
C LEU A 21 6.07 14.47 -4.54
N VAL A 22 7.10 15.04 -3.92
CA VAL A 22 8.40 15.30 -4.55
C VAL A 22 9.37 14.16 -4.28
N ALA A 23 9.42 13.65 -3.05
CA ALA A 23 10.37 12.61 -2.64
C ALA A 23 10.11 11.27 -3.32
N ALA A 24 8.85 10.84 -3.45
CA ALA A 24 8.49 9.56 -4.07
C ALA A 24 8.92 9.46 -5.56
N PRO A 25 8.57 10.40 -6.45
CA PRO A 25 9.02 10.31 -7.85
C PRO A 25 10.54 10.46 -7.97
N LEU A 26 11.18 11.29 -7.13
CA LEU A 26 12.64 11.38 -7.11
C LEU A 26 13.29 10.05 -6.73
N ALA A 27 12.78 9.36 -5.71
CA ALA A 27 13.28 8.06 -5.29
C ALA A 27 13.12 7.01 -6.39
N ILE A 28 11.95 6.95 -7.03
CA ILE A 28 11.68 6.04 -8.16
C ILE A 28 12.65 6.33 -9.32
N LEU A 29 12.81 7.60 -9.70
CA LEU A 29 13.72 7.99 -10.79
C LEU A 29 15.16 7.57 -10.49
N LEU A 30 15.64 7.77 -9.27
CA LEU A 30 16.99 7.38 -8.87
C LEU A 30 17.18 5.85 -8.93
N MET A 31 16.20 5.08 -8.46
CA MET A 31 16.27 3.61 -8.47
C MET A 31 16.18 3.05 -9.89
N VAL A 32 15.29 3.57 -10.72
CA VAL A 32 15.17 3.20 -12.13
C VAL A 32 16.45 3.55 -12.88
N PHE A 33 17.02 4.73 -12.65
CA PHE A 33 18.28 5.15 -13.25
C PHE A 33 19.44 4.22 -12.83
N ALA A 34 19.57 3.92 -11.54
CA ALA A 34 20.59 3.00 -11.05
C ALA A 34 20.46 1.60 -11.66
N GLY A 35 19.24 1.04 -11.70
CA GLY A 35 18.99 -0.27 -12.31
C GLY A 35 19.22 -0.27 -13.82
N TYR A 36 18.86 0.80 -14.52
CA TYR A 36 19.14 0.96 -15.95
C TYR A 36 20.65 0.95 -16.22
N GLN A 37 21.45 1.70 -15.46
CA GLN A 37 22.90 1.72 -15.62
C GLN A 37 23.52 0.34 -15.42
N VAL A 38 23.05 -0.42 -14.42
CA VAL A 38 23.50 -1.79 -14.18
C VAL A 38 23.14 -2.71 -15.36
N GLY A 39 21.94 -2.58 -15.92
CA GLY A 39 21.52 -3.35 -17.10
C GLY A 39 22.36 -3.02 -18.35
N GLN A 40 22.67 -1.74 -18.58
CA GLN A 40 23.52 -1.32 -19.70
C GLN A 40 24.96 -1.80 -19.55
N LEU A 41 25.52 -1.77 -18.35
CA LEU A 41 26.87 -2.32 -18.07
C LEU A 41 26.94 -3.84 -18.33
N ARG A 42 25.81 -4.54 -18.25
CA ARG A 42 25.68 -5.98 -18.57
C ARG A 42 25.34 -6.23 -20.05
N GLY A 43 25.23 -5.19 -20.88
CA GLY A 43 24.91 -5.30 -22.30
C GLY A 43 23.46 -5.72 -22.60
N TRP A 44 22.53 -5.49 -21.67
CA TRP A 44 21.13 -5.84 -21.87
C TRP A 44 20.41 -4.86 -22.81
N THR A 45 19.28 -5.27 -23.36
CA THR A 45 18.46 -4.39 -24.19
C THR A 45 17.88 -3.24 -23.34
N PRO A 46 17.67 -2.04 -23.90
CA PRO A 46 17.17 -0.88 -23.14
C PRO A 46 15.86 -1.18 -22.41
N VAL A 47 14.99 -1.98 -23.02
CA VAL A 47 13.73 -2.44 -22.42
C VAL A 47 14.00 -3.31 -21.20
N SER A 48 14.90 -4.29 -21.29
CA SER A 48 15.24 -5.19 -20.16
C SER A 48 15.90 -4.43 -19.01
N SER A 49 16.77 -3.46 -19.32
CA SER A 49 17.41 -2.57 -18.34
C SER A 49 16.37 -1.69 -17.62
N LEU A 50 15.35 -1.21 -18.32
CA LEU A 50 14.25 -0.44 -17.75
C LEU A 50 13.34 -1.30 -16.85
N PHE A 51 13.06 -2.54 -17.26
CA PHE A 51 12.35 -3.52 -16.42
C PHE A 51 13.14 -3.83 -15.14
N LEU A 52 14.46 -3.98 -15.23
CA LEU A 52 15.31 -4.18 -14.05
C LEU A 52 15.20 -2.99 -13.07
N GLY A 53 15.33 -1.77 -13.58
CA GLY A 53 15.17 -0.55 -12.78
C GLY A 53 13.79 -0.44 -12.13
N ALA A 54 12.73 -0.76 -12.88
CA ALA A 54 11.37 -0.78 -12.36
C ALA A 54 11.20 -1.80 -11.23
N ILE A 55 11.73 -3.03 -11.38
CA ILE A 55 11.65 -4.07 -10.35
C ILE A 55 12.42 -3.67 -9.09
N ILE A 56 13.63 -3.11 -9.24
CA ILE A 56 14.45 -2.65 -8.10
C ILE A 56 13.78 -1.49 -7.36
N SER A 57 13.04 -0.64 -8.07
CA SER A 57 12.28 0.45 -7.47
C SER A 57 11.08 -0.03 -6.65
N ILE A 58 10.64 -1.28 -6.77
CA ILE A 58 9.53 -1.82 -5.96
C ILE A 58 10.07 -2.10 -4.55
N ALA A 59 9.97 -1.12 -3.66
CA ALA A 59 10.28 -1.31 -2.25
C ALA A 59 9.17 -2.10 -1.54
N SER A 60 9.55 -3.08 -0.72
CA SER A 60 8.58 -3.79 0.13
C SER A 60 8.17 -2.90 1.31
N THR A 61 7.14 -2.09 1.08
CA THR A 61 6.57 -1.13 2.06
C THR A 61 6.22 -1.79 3.40
N SER A 62 5.75 -3.04 3.37
CA SER A 62 5.45 -3.85 4.56
C SER A 62 6.66 -4.10 5.47
N VAL A 63 7.87 -4.22 4.91
CA VAL A 63 9.10 -4.45 5.69
C VAL A 63 9.53 -3.17 6.40
N ILE A 64 9.52 -2.05 5.69
CA ILE A 64 9.87 -0.73 6.25
C ILE A 64 8.96 -0.39 7.43
N VAL A 65 7.65 -0.61 7.25
CA VAL A 65 6.65 -0.43 8.32
C VAL A 65 6.96 -1.30 9.53
N LYS A 66 7.29 -2.57 9.33
CA LYS A 66 7.56 -3.51 10.41
C LYS A 66 8.80 -3.11 11.20
N VAL A 67 9.89 -2.78 10.50
CA VAL A 67 11.14 -2.32 11.12
C VAL A 67 10.91 -1.03 11.91
N LEU A 68 10.12 -0.10 11.38
CA LEU A 68 9.84 1.17 12.05
C LEU A 68 9.02 0.98 13.34
N ARG A 69 8.12 -0.02 13.36
CA ARG A 69 7.39 -0.42 14.57
C ARG A 69 8.28 -1.14 15.58
N GLU A 70 9.18 -2.00 15.12
CA GLU A 70 10.15 -2.69 15.99
C GLU A 70 11.11 -1.72 16.69
N MET A 71 11.46 -0.61 16.06
CA MET A 71 12.30 0.44 16.65
C MET A 71 11.59 1.29 17.73
N LYS A 72 10.31 1.04 18.06
CA LYS A 72 9.52 1.80 19.06
C LYS A 72 9.62 3.32 18.94
N ARG A 73 9.76 3.81 17.70
CA ARG A 73 9.89 5.24 17.36
C ARG A 73 8.60 5.79 16.75
N ASP A 74 7.48 5.21 17.17
CA ASP A 74 6.09 5.43 16.75
C ASP A 74 5.55 6.82 17.15
N ARG A 75 6.18 7.49 18.12
CA ARG A 75 5.75 8.82 18.61
C ARG A 75 6.41 10.02 17.92
N GLU A 76 7.40 9.79 17.05
CA GLU A 76 8.07 10.88 16.33
C GLU A 76 7.28 11.33 15.08
N PRO A 77 7.49 12.55 14.57
CA PRO A 77 6.87 13.00 13.32
C PRO A 77 7.41 12.29 12.07
N PHE A 78 8.56 11.62 12.18
CA PHE A 78 9.30 10.99 11.09
C PHE A 78 8.56 9.80 10.42
N PRO A 79 7.93 8.86 11.17
CA PRO A 79 7.09 7.82 10.58
C PRO A 79 6.01 8.31 9.64
N GLY A 80 5.37 9.44 9.95
CA GLY A 80 4.33 10.00 9.09
C GLY A 80 4.80 10.45 7.71
N LEU A 81 6.03 10.96 7.64
CA LEU A 81 6.66 11.29 6.36
C LEU A 81 6.93 10.03 5.55
N ILE A 82 7.52 9.00 6.18
CA ILE A 82 7.83 7.71 5.53
C ILE A 82 6.55 7.11 4.95
N TYR A 83 5.50 6.93 5.74
CA TYR A 83 4.27 6.32 5.23
C TYR A 83 3.62 7.15 4.12
N GLY A 84 3.65 8.49 4.21
CA GLY A 84 3.19 9.36 3.15
C GLY A 84 3.95 9.15 1.84
N ILE A 85 5.28 9.04 1.91
CA ILE A 85 6.14 8.72 0.75
C ILE A 85 5.77 7.33 0.21
N LEU A 86 5.69 6.32 1.06
CA LEU A 86 5.38 4.93 0.68
C LEU A 86 4.05 4.81 -0.06
N ILE A 87 3.02 5.58 0.31
CA ILE A 87 1.71 5.55 -0.35
C ILE A 87 1.79 6.17 -1.75
N VAL A 88 2.46 7.32 -1.88
CA VAL A 88 2.65 7.98 -3.18
C VAL A 88 3.53 7.11 -4.08
N GLU A 89 4.54 6.46 -3.51
CA GLU A 89 5.42 5.52 -4.21
C GLU A 89 4.66 4.28 -4.71
N ASP A 90 3.89 3.59 -3.87
CA ASP A 90 3.08 2.42 -4.25
C ASP A 90 2.12 2.74 -5.40
N LEU A 91 1.58 3.96 -5.40
CA LEU A 91 0.73 4.47 -6.45
C LEU A 91 1.47 4.64 -7.77
N LEU A 92 2.59 5.37 -7.76
CA LEU A 92 3.43 5.62 -8.93
C LEU A 92 4.02 4.34 -9.52
N VAL A 93 4.44 3.40 -8.67
CA VAL A 93 4.94 2.08 -9.07
C VAL A 93 3.82 1.26 -9.74
N GLY A 94 2.60 1.28 -9.19
CA GLY A 94 1.44 0.65 -9.82
C GLY A 94 1.18 1.17 -11.24
N PHE A 95 1.28 2.48 -11.46
CA PHE A 95 1.23 3.05 -12.82
C PHE A 95 2.34 2.54 -13.70
N MET A 96 3.56 2.52 -13.19
CA MET A 96 4.72 2.10 -13.94
C MET A 96 4.56 0.65 -14.45
N ILE A 97 4.09 -0.26 -13.62
CA ILE A 97 3.86 -1.67 -13.98
C ILE A 97 2.81 -1.82 -15.10
N VAL A 98 1.76 -1.00 -15.10
CA VAL A 98 0.72 -1.02 -16.15
C VAL A 98 1.22 -0.38 -17.45
N LEU A 99 2.04 0.67 -17.35
CA LEU A 99 2.53 1.42 -18.50
C LEU A 99 3.73 0.76 -19.20
N LEU A 100 4.60 0.07 -18.45
CA LEU A 100 5.81 -0.59 -18.98
C LEU A 100 5.52 -1.51 -20.18
N PRO A 101 4.51 -2.42 -20.11
CA PRO A 101 4.14 -3.27 -21.25
C PRO A 101 3.64 -2.49 -22.47
N GLY A 102 2.98 -1.34 -22.26
CA GLY A 102 2.51 -0.46 -23.34
C GLY A 102 3.67 0.22 -24.07
N ILE A 103 4.66 0.72 -23.32
CA ILE A 103 5.87 1.34 -23.87
C ILE A 103 6.71 0.30 -24.63
N ALA A 104 6.81 -0.92 -24.10
CA ALA A 104 7.55 -2.01 -24.74
C ALA A 104 6.92 -2.51 -26.06
N SER A 105 5.63 -2.26 -26.27
CA SER A 105 4.88 -2.75 -27.44
C SER A 105 4.63 -1.70 -28.53
N THR A 106 4.55 -0.42 -28.18
CA THR A 106 4.15 0.64 -29.13
C THR A 106 5.21 1.70 -29.40
N GLY A 107 6.26 1.82 -28.57
CA GLY A 107 7.39 2.73 -28.81
C GLY A 107 7.07 4.23 -28.78
N ASP A 108 5.80 4.62 -28.63
CA ASP A 108 5.35 6.00 -28.71
C ASP A 108 5.00 6.52 -27.31
N LEU A 109 5.80 7.46 -26.82
CA LEU A 109 5.61 8.13 -25.53
C LEU A 109 4.59 9.26 -25.72
N GLY A 110 3.33 8.88 -25.92
CA GLY A 110 2.23 9.83 -25.96
C GLY A 110 2.04 10.48 -24.59
N VAL A 111 2.67 11.63 -24.36
CA VAL A 111 2.58 12.46 -23.14
C VAL A 111 1.11 12.70 -22.73
N GLN A 112 0.19 12.75 -23.71
CA GLN A 112 -1.26 12.82 -23.47
C GLN A 112 -1.84 11.62 -22.73
N SER A 113 -1.42 10.39 -23.04
CA SER A 113 -1.91 9.17 -22.38
C SER A 113 -1.48 9.09 -20.90
N MET A 114 -0.27 9.58 -20.61
CA MET A 114 0.24 9.72 -19.24
C MET A 114 -0.50 10.81 -18.45
N LEU A 115 -0.80 11.95 -19.08
CA LEU A 115 -1.57 13.02 -18.44
C LEU A 115 -2.99 12.58 -18.08
N VAL A 116 -3.68 11.87 -18.99
CA VAL A 116 -5.05 11.39 -18.76
C VAL A 116 -5.09 10.33 -17.66
N SER A 117 -4.08 9.45 -17.61
CA SER A 117 -3.98 8.41 -16.56
C SER A 117 -3.69 9.02 -15.19
N THR A 118 -2.75 9.96 -15.12
CA THR A 118 -2.43 10.73 -13.89
C THR A 118 -3.62 11.58 -13.44
N GLY A 119 -4.38 12.16 -14.38
CA GLY A 119 -5.58 12.93 -14.09
C GLY A 119 -6.70 12.07 -13.47
N LYS A 120 -6.99 10.89 -14.06
CA LYS A 120 -7.97 9.95 -13.50
C LYS A 120 -7.60 9.49 -12.09
N LEU A 121 -6.32 9.27 -11.84
CA LEU A 121 -5.79 8.93 -10.53
C LEU A 121 -6.05 10.04 -9.50
N LEU A 122 -5.68 11.27 -9.83
CA LEU A 122 -5.86 12.41 -8.93
C LEU A 122 -7.34 12.62 -8.60
N VAL A 123 -8.21 12.53 -9.62
CA VAL A 123 -9.66 12.62 -9.45
C VAL A 123 -10.16 11.49 -8.55
N PHE A 124 -9.68 10.25 -8.74
CA PHE A 124 -10.04 9.14 -7.86
C PHE A 124 -9.60 9.37 -6.42
N LEU A 125 -8.33 9.72 -6.20
CA LEU A 125 -7.75 9.95 -4.88
C LEU A 125 -8.56 11.01 -4.13
N VAL A 126 -8.85 12.12 -4.79
CA VAL A 126 -9.66 13.21 -4.22
C VAL A 126 -11.11 12.75 -3.99
N SER A 127 -11.72 12.02 -4.93
CA SER A 127 -13.10 11.55 -4.78
C SER A 127 -13.26 10.58 -3.60
N VAL A 128 -12.35 9.62 -3.42
CA VAL A 128 -12.39 8.67 -2.30
C VAL A 128 -12.09 9.37 -0.99
N LEU A 129 -11.17 10.34 -0.99
CA LEU A 129 -10.90 11.13 0.21
C LEU A 129 -12.15 11.93 0.62
N VAL A 130 -12.78 12.64 -0.32
CA VAL A 130 -13.97 13.46 -0.06
C VAL A 130 -15.18 12.62 0.32
N VAL A 131 -15.49 11.57 -0.44
CA VAL A 131 -16.62 10.66 -0.16
C VAL A 131 -16.36 9.88 1.13
N GLY A 132 -15.14 9.40 1.34
CA GLY A 132 -14.72 8.74 2.57
C GLY A 132 -14.94 9.64 3.78
N LEU A 133 -14.43 10.87 3.77
CA LEU A 133 -14.61 11.85 4.86
C LEU A 133 -16.08 12.21 5.10
N LEU A 134 -16.97 12.10 4.12
CA LEU A 134 -18.39 12.43 4.28
C LEU A 134 -19.26 11.25 4.74
N VAL A 135 -18.97 10.05 4.25
CA VAL A 135 -19.78 8.85 4.46
C VAL A 135 -19.35 8.08 5.71
N VAL A 136 -18.04 7.90 5.91
CA VAL A 136 -17.48 7.10 7.00
C VAL A 136 -17.87 7.64 8.39
N PRO A 137 -17.69 8.93 8.72
CA PRO A 137 -18.05 9.41 10.06
C PRO A 137 -19.57 9.41 10.30
N ARG A 138 -20.39 9.57 9.25
CA ARG A 138 -21.85 9.47 9.38
C ARG A 138 -22.30 8.03 9.65
N LEU A 139 -21.72 7.07 8.94
CA LEU A 139 -22.04 5.65 9.14
C LEU A 139 -21.56 5.16 10.51
N LEU A 140 -20.34 5.55 10.92
CA LEU A 140 -19.80 5.22 12.24
C LEU A 140 -20.64 5.84 13.37
N ASN A 141 -21.05 7.11 13.26
CA ASN A 141 -21.94 7.72 14.25
C ASN A 141 -23.33 7.05 14.30
N PHE A 142 -23.82 6.53 13.18
CA PHE A 142 -25.08 5.78 13.16
C PHE A 142 -24.94 4.42 13.86
N VAL A 143 -23.87 3.68 13.57
CA VAL A 143 -23.61 2.36 14.17
C VAL A 143 -23.22 2.48 15.66
N ALA A 144 -22.52 3.54 16.05
CA ALA A 144 -22.12 3.78 17.43
C ALA A 144 -23.29 4.06 18.39
N ARG A 145 -24.46 4.47 17.87
CA ARG A 145 -25.70 4.62 18.68
C ARG A 145 -26.16 3.31 19.30
N PHE A 146 -25.69 2.18 18.79
CA PHE A 146 -26.09 0.87 19.24
C PHE A 146 -25.19 0.26 20.32
N GLU A 147 -24.18 1.00 20.82
CA GLU A 147 -23.22 0.70 21.91
C GLU A 147 -22.49 -0.66 21.91
N SER A 148 -22.71 -1.52 20.91
CA SER A 148 -22.11 -2.85 20.82
C SER A 148 -20.77 -2.83 20.07
N ASN A 149 -19.74 -3.43 20.69
CA ASN A 149 -18.41 -3.60 20.10
C ASN A 149 -18.42 -4.47 18.84
N GLU A 150 -19.27 -5.48 18.80
CA GLU A 150 -19.35 -6.45 17.70
C GLU A 150 -19.84 -5.77 16.42
N ARG A 151 -20.91 -4.98 16.52
CA ARG A 151 -21.46 -4.22 15.38
C ARG A 151 -20.48 -3.18 14.86
N LEU A 152 -19.75 -2.52 15.77
CA LEU A 152 -18.71 -1.57 15.40
C LEU A 152 -17.57 -2.26 14.64
N LEU A 153 -17.08 -3.40 15.12
CA LEU A 153 -16.03 -4.16 14.44
C LEU A 153 -16.47 -4.61 13.04
N VAL A 154 -17.67 -5.18 12.92
CA VAL A 154 -18.22 -5.61 11.62
C VAL A 154 -18.39 -4.44 10.66
N ALA A 155 -18.89 -3.30 11.13
CA ALA A 155 -19.03 -2.10 10.30
C ALA A 155 -17.67 -1.56 9.83
N VAL A 156 -16.67 -1.55 10.72
CA VAL A 156 -15.31 -1.10 10.40
C VAL A 156 -14.66 -2.01 9.35
N LEU A 157 -14.75 -3.33 9.54
CA LEU A 157 -14.23 -4.30 8.58
C LEU A 157 -14.99 -4.23 7.25
N GLY A 158 -16.31 -4.07 7.28
CA GLY A 158 -17.14 -3.91 6.09
C GLY A 158 -16.76 -2.67 5.29
N LEU A 159 -16.53 -1.53 5.97
CA LEU A 159 -16.02 -0.31 5.33
C LEU A 159 -14.60 -0.51 4.77
N CYS A 160 -13.73 -1.19 5.51
CA CYS A 160 -12.36 -1.50 5.06
C CYS A 160 -12.35 -2.33 3.77
N PHE A 161 -13.11 -3.43 3.73
CA PHE A 161 -13.21 -4.27 2.54
C PHE A 161 -13.99 -3.57 1.41
N GLY A 162 -15.00 -2.78 1.74
CA GLY A 162 -15.78 -2.01 0.77
C GLY A 162 -14.92 -1.01 0.00
N THR A 163 -14.13 -0.19 0.69
CA THR A 163 -13.24 0.77 0.03
C THR A 163 -12.09 0.09 -0.71
N ALA A 164 -11.56 -1.01 -0.17
CA ALA A 164 -10.58 -1.86 -0.84
C ALA A 164 -11.10 -2.42 -2.18
N LEU A 165 -12.33 -2.92 -2.21
CA LEU A 165 -12.97 -3.45 -3.42
C LEU A 165 -13.20 -2.35 -4.47
N VAL A 166 -13.66 -1.17 -4.03
CA VAL A 166 -13.83 -0.01 -4.91
C VAL A 166 -12.49 0.44 -5.50
N ALA A 167 -11.43 0.49 -4.69
CA ALA A 167 -10.09 0.79 -5.17
C ALA A 167 -9.61 -0.22 -6.23
N ALA A 168 -9.80 -1.51 -5.99
CA ALA A 168 -9.45 -2.57 -6.94
C ALA A 168 -10.23 -2.45 -8.26
N LYS A 169 -11.55 -2.19 -8.19
CA LYS A 169 -12.42 -2.00 -9.37
C LYS A 169 -11.99 -0.83 -10.25
N LEU A 170 -11.36 0.18 -9.65
CA LEU A 170 -10.90 1.37 -10.34
C LEU A 170 -9.44 1.27 -10.79
N GLY A 171 -8.80 0.11 -10.59
CA GLY A 171 -7.43 -0.17 -11.02
C GLY A 171 -6.35 0.37 -10.09
N PHE A 172 -6.70 0.71 -8.84
CA PHE A 172 -5.77 1.21 -7.83
C PHE A 172 -5.36 0.12 -6.84
N SER A 173 -4.25 0.37 -6.13
CA SER A 173 -3.74 -0.53 -5.09
C SER A 173 -4.76 -0.67 -3.96
N VAL A 174 -5.04 -1.93 -3.59
CA VAL A 174 -5.91 -2.28 -2.46
C VAL A 174 -5.39 -1.70 -1.15
N ALA A 175 -4.06 -1.59 -1.02
CA ALA A 175 -3.39 -1.02 0.14
C ALA A 175 -3.78 0.45 0.37
N LEU A 176 -3.90 1.22 -0.71
CA LEU A 176 -4.28 2.64 -0.68
C LEU A 176 -5.72 2.82 -0.20
N GLY A 177 -6.67 2.04 -0.72
CA GLY A 177 -8.07 2.09 -0.28
C GLY A 177 -8.25 1.75 1.21
N ALA A 178 -7.51 0.76 1.69
CA ALA A 178 -7.48 0.36 3.09
C ALA A 178 -6.79 1.42 3.98
N PHE A 179 -5.72 2.06 3.51
CA PHE A 179 -5.05 3.13 4.26
C PHE A 179 -5.95 4.37 4.37
N LEU A 180 -6.56 4.82 3.27
CA LEU A 180 -7.40 6.02 3.24
C LEU A 180 -8.59 5.91 4.19
N VAL A 181 -9.31 4.79 4.15
CA VAL A 181 -10.47 4.61 5.05
C VAL A 181 -10.03 4.55 6.51
N GLY A 182 -8.88 3.95 6.82
CA GLY A 182 -8.30 3.98 8.16
C GLY A 182 -7.97 5.40 8.63
N ALA A 183 -7.35 6.22 7.77
CA ALA A 183 -7.02 7.62 8.06
C ALA A 183 -8.27 8.48 8.28
N VAL A 184 -9.34 8.22 7.53
CA VAL A 184 -10.65 8.86 7.74
C VAL A 184 -11.27 8.44 9.08
N MET A 185 -11.20 7.16 9.43
CA MET A 185 -11.70 6.67 10.73
C MET A 185 -10.91 7.22 11.92
N ALA A 186 -9.63 7.53 11.73
CA ALA A 186 -8.79 8.15 12.76
C ALA A 186 -9.30 9.52 13.22
N GLU A 187 -10.02 10.26 12.35
CA GLU A 187 -10.64 11.55 12.70
C GLU A 187 -11.97 11.40 13.45
N SER A 188 -12.54 10.20 13.52
CA SER A 188 -13.79 9.96 14.25
C SER A 188 -13.59 9.97 15.77
N ALA A 189 -14.64 10.33 16.52
CA ALA A 189 -14.61 10.36 17.98
C ALA A 189 -14.35 8.98 18.62
N GLN A 190 -14.67 7.89 17.91
CA GLN A 190 -14.46 6.52 18.38
C GLN A 190 -13.12 5.89 17.95
N SER A 191 -12.19 6.65 17.37
CA SER A 191 -10.92 6.11 16.83
C SER A 191 -10.17 5.18 17.80
N ARG A 192 -10.02 5.56 19.08
CA ARG A 192 -9.39 4.71 20.12
C ARG A 192 -10.09 3.38 20.36
N ARG A 193 -11.43 3.35 20.27
CA ARG A 193 -12.21 2.11 20.44
C ARG A 193 -12.09 1.23 19.21
N ILE A 194 -12.01 1.83 18.02
CA ILE A 194 -11.80 1.11 16.76
C ILE A 194 -10.40 0.48 16.73
N GLU A 195 -9.38 1.21 17.19
CA GLU A 195 -8.00 0.75 17.25
C GLU A 195 -7.87 -0.53 18.08
N SER A 196 -8.35 -0.54 19.32
CA SER A 196 -8.28 -1.71 20.20
C SER A 196 -9.08 -2.92 19.69
N LEU A 197 -10.19 -2.68 18.97
CA LEU A 197 -10.98 -3.75 18.36
C LEU A 197 -10.28 -4.39 17.15
N VAL A 198 -9.48 -3.63 16.41
CA VAL A 198 -8.86 -4.07 15.15
C VAL A 198 -7.47 -4.67 15.38
N GLU A 199 -6.78 -4.31 16.47
CA GLU A 199 -5.48 -4.90 16.85
C GLU A 199 -5.43 -6.44 16.76
N PRO A 200 -6.31 -7.21 17.44
CA PRO A 200 -6.25 -8.67 17.40
C PRO A 200 -6.50 -9.22 15.98
N VAL A 201 -7.37 -8.57 15.21
CA VAL A 201 -7.68 -8.96 13.82
C VAL A 201 -6.48 -8.70 12.91
N ARG A 202 -5.81 -7.56 13.08
CA ARG A 202 -4.58 -7.21 12.36
C ARG A 202 -3.49 -8.23 12.61
N ASP A 203 -3.27 -8.62 13.86
CA ASP A 203 -2.18 -9.51 14.24
C ASP A 203 -2.42 -10.92 13.68
N LEU A 204 -3.68 -11.38 13.68
CA LEU A 204 -4.10 -12.61 13.01
C LEU A 204 -3.79 -12.57 11.50
N PHE A 205 -4.22 -11.53 10.78
CA PHE A 205 -3.95 -11.42 9.35
C PHE A 205 -2.46 -11.28 9.02
N THR A 206 -1.70 -10.61 9.88
CA THR A 206 -0.25 -10.45 9.72
C THR A 206 0.47 -11.79 9.89
N ALA A 207 0.03 -12.62 10.86
CA ALA A 207 0.55 -13.97 11.05
C ALA A 207 0.22 -14.87 9.84
N VAL A 208 -1.01 -14.83 9.34
CA VAL A 208 -1.45 -15.62 8.17
C VAL A 208 -0.68 -15.22 6.90
N PHE A 209 -0.50 -13.92 6.65
CA PHE A 209 0.28 -13.43 5.51
C PHE A 209 1.74 -13.88 5.60
N SER A 210 2.33 -13.80 6.80
CA SER A 210 3.70 -14.24 7.04
C SER A 210 3.84 -15.75 6.80
N TRP A 211 2.90 -16.55 7.31
CA TRP A 211 2.84 -17.99 7.06
C TRP A 211 2.73 -18.31 5.57
N GLN A 212 1.85 -17.63 4.85
CA GLN A 212 1.65 -17.87 3.42
C GLN A 212 2.90 -17.52 2.61
N SER A 213 3.55 -16.39 2.91
CA SER A 213 4.82 -16.01 2.27
C SER A 213 5.94 -17.01 2.55
N GLY A 214 6.03 -17.52 3.78
CA GLY A 214 6.95 -18.58 4.17
C GLY A 214 6.67 -19.88 3.43
N CYS A 215 5.42 -20.35 3.43
CA CYS A 215 5.02 -21.58 2.73
C CYS A 215 5.23 -21.50 1.22
N TRP A 216 5.03 -20.34 0.60
CA TRP A 216 5.32 -20.13 -0.82
C TRP A 216 6.82 -20.19 -1.12
N SER A 217 7.65 -19.60 -0.25
CA SER A 217 9.12 -19.73 -0.31
C SER A 217 9.55 -21.19 -0.15
N THR A 218 9.02 -21.90 0.84
CA THR A 218 9.36 -23.31 1.09
C THR A 218 8.90 -24.22 -0.03
N ARG A 219 7.69 -24.04 -0.61
CA ARG A 219 7.24 -24.85 -1.76
C ARG A 219 8.09 -24.63 -3.01
N ARG A 220 8.63 -23.43 -3.21
CA ARG A 220 9.54 -23.14 -4.32
C ARG A 220 10.95 -23.71 -4.09
N CYS A 221 11.43 -23.73 -2.84
CA CYS A 221 12.67 -24.42 -2.45
C CYS A 221 12.56 -25.96 -2.43
N TYR A 222 11.39 -26.52 -2.11
CA TYR A 222 11.16 -27.97 -2.11
C TYR A 222 10.78 -28.52 -3.49
N GLY A 223 10.35 -27.67 -4.42
CA GLY A 223 10.05 -28.06 -5.81
C GLY A 223 11.29 -28.25 -6.69
N SER A 224 12.47 -27.79 -6.27
CA SER A 224 13.74 -28.00 -6.99
C SER A 224 14.56 -29.19 -6.47
N THR A 225 14.13 -29.84 -5.39
CA THR A 225 14.90 -30.91 -4.74
C THR A 225 14.08 -32.19 -4.79
N SER A 226 14.36 -33.01 -5.81
CA SER A 226 13.82 -34.36 -5.94
C SER A 226 14.16 -35.18 -4.68
N TYR A 227 13.13 -35.75 -4.05
CA TYR A 227 13.12 -36.89 -3.14
C TYR A 227 14.11 -36.94 -1.94
N ARG A 228 13.57 -36.73 -0.74
CA ARG A 228 13.33 -37.82 0.25
C ARG A 228 12.65 -37.26 1.50
N SER A 229 11.46 -37.78 1.80
CA SER A 229 10.92 -37.79 3.15
C SER A 229 11.97 -38.38 4.11
N PRO A 230 12.05 -37.87 5.34
CA PRO A 230 11.46 -38.67 6.40
C PRO A 230 10.58 -37.83 7.33
N ALA A 231 9.42 -38.41 7.62
CA ALA A 231 8.69 -38.36 8.88
C ALA A 231 8.94 -37.14 9.78
N PHE A 232 8.00 -36.21 9.74
CA PHE A 232 7.61 -35.46 10.93
C PHE A 232 7.29 -36.43 12.06
N ARG A 233 8.07 -36.37 13.13
CA ARG A 233 7.74 -36.96 14.43
C ARG A 233 7.89 -35.83 15.45
N TRP A 234 6.74 -35.25 15.80
CA TRP A 234 6.44 -34.21 16.80
C TRP A 234 6.96 -32.79 16.51
#